data_AF-A0A943ZJ10-F1
#
_entry.id   AF-A0A943ZJ10-F1
#
_cell.length_a   1.000
_cell.length_b   1.000
_cell.length_c   1.000
_cell.angle_alpha   90.00
_cell.angle_beta   90.00
_cell.angle_gamma   90.00
#
_symmetry.space_group_name_H-M   'P 1'
#
loop_
_entity.id
_entity.type
_entity.pdbx_description
1 polymer ?
#
loop_
_entity_poly.entity_id
_entity_poly.type
_entity_poly.pdbx_seq_one_letter_code
_entity_poly.pdbx_strand_id
1 'polypeptide(L)'
;MKLSILLAGSILTSAIAGNAYAQTCGAQPSCAELGYTLTSTSSCVGNVLKCPFDKTKYYCTQKSEVFSNMALNWNNIKTFNKSFYPTQYGFVFATMRDVGGGAVSITVNGINFQGSEHTNGVQFYAVPVKPGDSINVVSYNASLDRFYFVPFAGN
;
A
#
# COMPACT_ATOMS: atom_id res chain seq x y z
N MET A 1 -56.31 -61.57 -39.87
CA MET A 1 -55.30 -60.49 -40.04
C MET A 1 -54.29 -60.67 -38.92
N LYS A 2 -53.01 -61.00 -39.22
CA LYS A 2 -51.85 -60.05 -39.27
C LYS A 2 -51.63 -59.37 -37.91
N LEU A 3 -50.46 -59.33 -37.27
CA LEU A 3 -49.07 -59.63 -37.65
C LEU A 3 -48.24 -59.67 -36.34
N SER A 4 -47.32 -60.62 -36.20
CA SER A 4 -46.28 -60.62 -35.15
C SER A 4 -45.29 -59.46 -35.35
N ILE A 5 -44.72 -58.90 -34.28
CA ILE A 5 -43.34 -58.37 -34.21
C ILE A 5 -42.94 -58.25 -32.73
N LEU A 6 -41.98 -59.10 -32.33
CA LEU A 6 -41.06 -58.86 -31.22
C LEU A 6 -40.08 -57.78 -31.65
N LEU A 7 -39.93 -56.68 -30.90
CA LEU A 7 -38.78 -55.80 -31.03
C LEU A 7 -38.21 -55.48 -29.63
N ALA A 8 -36.97 -55.93 -29.44
CA ALA A 8 -36.05 -55.54 -28.38
C ALA A 8 -35.90 -54.01 -28.32
N GLY A 9 -35.66 -53.48 -27.12
CA GLY A 9 -35.44 -52.05 -26.96
C GLY A 9 -35.28 -51.61 -25.51
N SER A 10 -34.28 -52.16 -24.84
CA SER A 10 -33.72 -51.64 -23.59
C SER A 10 -33.26 -50.19 -23.74
N ILE A 11 -33.99 -49.19 -23.24
CA ILE A 11 -33.48 -47.90 -22.78
C ILE A 11 -34.51 -47.40 -21.75
N LEU A 12 -34.17 -47.14 -20.48
CA LEU A 12 -33.97 -45.78 -19.95
C LEU A 12 -33.44 -45.86 -18.51
N THR A 13 -32.19 -46.29 -18.36
CA THR A 13 -31.33 -45.88 -17.24
C THR A 13 -30.58 -44.62 -17.67
N SER A 14 -31.24 -43.48 -17.60
CA SER A 14 -30.61 -42.16 -17.75
C SER A 14 -30.96 -41.27 -16.56
N ALA A 15 -30.73 -41.78 -15.35
CA ALA A 15 -30.61 -40.97 -14.14
C ALA A 15 -29.12 -40.68 -13.87
N ILE A 16 -28.45 -40.03 -14.83
CA ILE A 16 -27.21 -39.29 -14.58
C ILE A 16 -27.28 -37.99 -15.41
N ALA A 17 -28.20 -37.10 -15.03
CA ALA A 17 -28.18 -35.71 -15.45
C ALA A 17 -28.18 -34.82 -14.20
N GLY A 18 -27.29 -35.14 -13.26
CA GLY A 18 -27.07 -34.35 -12.05
C GLY A 18 -25.89 -33.41 -12.19
N ASN A 19 -25.84 -32.58 -13.26
CA ASN A 19 -24.89 -31.45 -13.45
C ASN A 19 -24.89 -30.90 -14.90
N ALA A 20 -26.05 -30.58 -15.48
CA ALA A 20 -26.13 -29.84 -16.75
C ALA A 20 -26.03 -28.30 -16.55
N TYR A 21 -25.14 -27.86 -15.67
CA TYR A 21 -24.70 -26.45 -15.54
C TYR A 21 -23.17 -26.39 -15.64
N ALA A 22 -22.58 -26.91 -16.73
CA ALA A 22 -21.19 -26.66 -17.11
C ALA A 22 -20.88 -27.20 -18.53
N GLN A 23 -21.81 -27.15 -19.48
CA GLN A 23 -21.59 -27.78 -20.80
C GLN A 23 -20.74 -26.91 -21.77
N THR A 24 -20.29 -25.74 -21.33
CA THR A 24 -19.31 -24.88 -22.02
C THR A 24 -18.34 -24.22 -21.03
N CYS A 25 -17.81 -24.98 -20.07
CA CYS A 25 -16.68 -24.47 -19.29
C CYS A 25 -15.39 -24.69 -20.11
N GLY A 26 -14.82 -23.60 -20.64
CA GLY A 26 -13.43 -23.63 -21.10
C GLY A 26 -12.52 -24.12 -19.96
N ALA A 27 -11.34 -24.64 -20.29
CA ALA A 27 -10.39 -25.11 -19.29
C ALA A 27 -10.23 -24.06 -18.18
N GLN A 28 -10.51 -24.48 -16.95
CA GLN A 28 -10.48 -23.58 -15.80
C GLN A 28 -9.07 -23.01 -15.64
N PRO A 29 -8.88 -21.68 -15.54
CA PRO A 29 -7.56 -21.10 -15.36
C PRO A 29 -6.95 -21.57 -14.04
N SER A 30 -5.63 -21.71 -14.02
CA SER A 30 -4.88 -22.06 -12.83
C SER A 30 -4.86 -20.89 -11.84
N CYS A 31 -4.73 -21.19 -10.55
CA CYS A 31 -4.58 -20.18 -9.50
C CYS A 31 -3.37 -19.25 -9.74
N ALA A 32 -2.30 -19.76 -10.35
CA ALA A 32 -1.13 -18.97 -10.69
C ALA A 32 -1.41 -17.95 -11.81
N GLU A 33 -2.16 -18.34 -12.86
CA GLU A 33 -2.62 -17.42 -13.91
C GLU A 33 -3.54 -16.31 -13.37
N LEU A 34 -4.28 -16.62 -12.31
CA LEU A 34 -5.10 -15.65 -11.59
C LEU A 34 -4.33 -14.83 -10.53
N GLY A 35 -3.02 -15.05 -10.38
CA GLY A 35 -2.15 -14.31 -9.45
C GLY A 35 -2.02 -14.88 -8.04
N TYR A 36 -2.69 -16.00 -7.72
CA TYR A 36 -2.58 -16.67 -6.41
C TYR A 36 -1.32 -17.54 -6.36
N THR A 37 -0.17 -16.90 -6.17
CA THR A 37 1.13 -17.57 -6.17
C THR A 37 1.60 -17.97 -4.76
N LEU A 38 1.00 -17.39 -3.72
CA LEU A 38 1.41 -17.62 -2.33
C LEU A 38 0.84 -18.92 -1.79
N THR A 39 1.62 -19.61 -0.94
CA THR A 39 1.21 -20.82 -0.20
C THR A 39 1.06 -20.58 1.30
N SER A 40 1.36 -19.36 1.76
CA SER A 40 1.32 -18.93 3.16
C SER A 40 0.85 -17.48 3.25
N THR A 41 0.31 -17.11 4.41
CA THR A 41 -0.21 -15.76 4.69
C THR A 41 0.70 -14.95 5.61
N SER A 42 1.87 -15.48 6.00
CA SER A 42 2.77 -14.83 6.99
C SER A 42 3.35 -13.49 6.52
N SER A 43 3.53 -13.33 5.20
CA SER A 43 4.00 -12.09 4.57
C SER A 43 2.88 -11.12 4.22
N CYS A 44 1.61 -11.51 4.37
CA CYS A 44 0.47 -10.68 4.01
C CYS A 44 0.27 -9.51 4.98
N VAL A 45 -0.25 -8.41 4.45
CA VAL A 45 -0.78 -7.28 5.20
C VAL A 45 -2.24 -7.09 4.80
N GLY A 46 -3.15 -7.05 5.79
CA GLY A 46 -4.58 -6.86 5.54
C GLY A 46 -5.28 -8.12 5.04
N ASN A 47 -6.22 -7.93 4.10
CA ASN A 47 -7.10 -9.00 3.62
C ASN A 47 -6.35 -10.00 2.72
N VAL A 48 -6.67 -11.28 2.88
CA VAL A 48 -6.12 -12.38 2.09
C VAL A 48 -7.22 -12.99 1.24
N LEU A 49 -6.99 -13.08 -0.06
CA LEU A 49 -7.86 -13.77 -1.00
C LEU A 49 -7.39 -15.22 -1.15
N LYS A 50 -8.32 -16.17 -1.12
CA LYS A 50 -8.08 -17.59 -1.40
C LYS A 50 -8.46 -17.90 -2.83
N CYS A 51 -7.68 -18.75 -3.50
CA CYS A 51 -8.04 -19.17 -4.85
C CYS A 51 -9.35 -20.00 -4.81
N PRO A 52 -10.31 -19.74 -5.73
CA PRO A 52 -11.57 -20.49 -5.78
C PRO A 52 -11.40 -21.99 -6.04
N PHE A 53 -10.30 -22.36 -6.69
CA PHE A 53 -10.05 -23.71 -7.19
C PHE A 53 -8.99 -24.49 -6.40
N ASP A 54 -8.19 -23.80 -5.59
CA ASP A 54 -7.20 -24.39 -4.70
C ASP A 54 -7.13 -23.58 -3.40
N LYS A 55 -7.67 -24.15 -2.32
CA LYS A 55 -7.73 -23.48 -1.01
C LYS A 55 -6.35 -23.33 -0.34
N THR A 56 -5.29 -23.90 -0.91
CA THR A 56 -3.91 -23.77 -0.44
C THR A 56 -3.16 -22.60 -1.08
N LYS A 57 -3.78 -21.93 -2.06
CA LYS A 57 -3.20 -20.80 -2.79
C LYS A 57 -3.85 -19.49 -2.41
N TYR A 58 -3.02 -18.46 -2.24
CA TYR A 58 -3.42 -17.15 -1.71
C TYR A 58 -2.89 -16.01 -2.58
N TYR A 59 -3.59 -14.88 -2.48
CA TYR A 59 -3.15 -13.58 -2.97
C TYR A 59 -3.39 -12.53 -1.89
N CYS A 60 -2.42 -11.67 -1.67
CA CYS A 60 -2.49 -10.56 -0.74
C CYS A 60 -1.38 -9.54 -1.05
N THR A 61 -1.53 -8.32 -0.56
CA THR A 61 -0.42 -7.36 -0.51
C THR A 61 0.64 -7.87 0.46
N GLN A 62 1.90 -7.91 0.03
CA GLN A 62 3.00 -8.41 0.84
C GLN A 62 3.72 -7.30 1.60
N LYS A 63 4.25 -7.60 2.79
CA LYS A 63 5.05 -6.67 3.61
C LYS A 63 6.21 -6.05 2.82
N SER A 64 6.90 -6.85 1.99
CA SER A 64 8.00 -6.39 1.15
C SER A 64 7.57 -5.33 0.13
N GLU A 65 6.40 -5.50 -0.47
CA GLU A 65 5.80 -4.55 -1.41
C GLU A 65 5.48 -3.22 -0.71
N VAL A 66 4.87 -3.28 0.48
CA VAL A 66 4.60 -2.09 1.30
C VAL A 66 5.89 -1.34 1.62
N PHE A 67 6.93 -2.03 2.10
CA PHE A 67 8.20 -1.37 2.42
C PHE A 67 8.91 -0.80 1.18
N SER A 68 8.84 -1.48 0.03
CA SER A 68 9.37 -0.96 -1.22
C SER A 68 8.65 0.32 -1.65
N ASN A 69 7.33 0.37 -1.49
CA ASN A 69 6.53 1.55 -1.83
C ASN A 69 6.76 2.71 -0.85
N MET A 70 7.21 2.43 0.38
CA MET A 70 7.60 3.44 1.38
C MET A 70 9.07 3.91 1.26
N ALA A 71 9.82 3.46 0.26
CA ALA A 71 11.15 4.00 -0.01
C ALA A 71 11.06 5.50 -0.36
N LEU A 72 11.99 6.32 0.09
CA LEU A 72 12.02 7.75 -0.23
C LEU A 72 12.47 7.99 -1.68
N ASN A 73 11.72 8.80 -2.41
CA ASN A 73 12.07 9.21 -3.77
C ASN A 73 12.89 10.51 -3.76
N TRP A 74 14.21 10.36 -3.64
CA TRP A 74 15.17 11.47 -3.65
C TRP A 74 15.27 12.23 -4.97
N ASN A 75 14.68 11.73 -6.06
CA ASN A 75 14.63 12.45 -7.33
C ASN A 75 13.44 13.43 -7.40
N ASN A 76 12.53 13.41 -6.42
CA ASN A 76 11.33 14.25 -6.38
C ASN A 76 11.23 15.07 -5.09
N ILE A 77 12.36 15.65 -4.68
CA ILE A 77 12.45 16.49 -3.47
C ILE A 77 11.76 17.82 -3.72
N LYS A 78 10.99 18.28 -2.73
CA LYS A 78 10.39 19.63 -2.72
C LYS A 78 10.99 20.45 -1.59
N THR A 79 11.55 21.61 -1.91
CA THR A 79 12.00 22.57 -0.90
C THR A 79 10.85 23.44 -0.45
N PHE A 80 10.79 23.79 0.83
CA PHE A 80 9.82 24.74 1.35
C PHE A 80 10.49 25.71 2.34
N ASN A 81 9.72 26.71 2.81
CA ASN A 81 10.20 27.69 3.78
C ASN A 81 9.56 27.42 5.16
N LYS A 82 8.63 28.28 5.59
CA LYS A 82 8.04 28.20 6.93
C LYS A 82 6.90 27.21 7.06
N SER A 83 6.11 27.02 6.01
CA SER A 83 4.92 26.19 6.07
C SER A 83 4.87 25.24 4.88
N PHE A 84 4.34 24.05 5.12
CA PHE A 84 4.16 23.02 4.09
C PHE A 84 2.89 22.21 4.35
N TYR A 85 2.19 21.89 3.26
CA TYR A 85 0.97 21.08 3.26
C TYR A 85 1.22 19.89 2.32
N PRO A 86 1.58 18.71 2.85
CA PRO A 86 1.84 17.54 2.05
C PRO A 86 0.59 17.13 1.26
N THR A 87 0.79 16.83 -0.02
CA THR A 87 -0.23 16.21 -0.89
C THR A 87 0.06 14.73 -1.15
N GLN A 88 1.19 14.23 -0.63
CA GLN A 88 1.72 12.88 -0.80
C GLN A 88 2.24 12.38 0.56
N TYR A 89 2.30 11.07 0.73
CA TYR A 89 2.96 10.45 1.87
C TYR A 89 4.47 10.59 1.73
N GLY A 90 5.18 10.82 2.83
CA GLY A 90 6.62 10.95 2.79
C GLY A 90 7.20 11.45 4.09
N PHE A 91 8.37 12.08 4.00
CA PHE A 91 9.05 12.69 5.13
C PHE A 91 9.32 14.16 4.90
N VAL A 92 9.17 14.94 5.95
CA VAL A 92 9.77 16.26 6.06
C VAL A 92 11.12 16.14 6.76
N PHE A 93 12.16 16.67 6.13
CA PHE A 93 13.48 16.86 6.71
C PHE A 93 13.72 18.34 6.94
N ALA A 94 14.09 18.71 8.16
CA ALA A 94 14.39 20.08 8.52
C ALA A 94 15.72 20.14 9.26
N THR A 95 16.64 20.98 8.78
CA THR A 95 17.84 21.37 9.52
C THR A 95 17.72 22.85 9.86
N MET A 96 17.81 23.17 11.14
CA MET A 96 17.55 24.51 11.66
C MET A 96 18.66 24.94 12.59
N ARG A 97 19.09 26.19 12.54
CA ARG A 97 20.07 26.73 13.49
C ARG A 97 19.42 27.75 14.41
N ASP A 98 19.52 27.50 15.71
CA ASP A 98 19.35 28.53 16.73
C ASP A 98 20.63 29.38 16.78
N VAL A 99 20.50 30.69 16.58
CA VAL A 99 21.60 31.66 16.63
C VAL A 99 21.42 32.67 17.77
N GLY A 100 20.73 32.27 18.83
CA GLY A 100 20.39 33.14 19.97
C GLY A 100 19.15 34.01 19.74
N GLY A 101 18.41 33.77 18.65
CA GLY A 101 17.16 34.46 18.32
C GLY A 101 15.92 33.86 18.96
N GLY A 102 16.01 32.65 19.53
CA GLY A 102 14.91 31.93 20.14
C GLY A 102 14.96 30.43 19.88
N ALA A 103 14.07 29.68 20.52
CA ALA A 103 13.94 28.25 20.32
C ALA A 103 13.47 27.87 18.89
N VAL A 104 14.22 27.01 18.20
CA VAL A 104 13.81 26.48 16.90
C VAL A 104 12.87 25.29 17.06
N SER A 105 11.79 25.24 16.27
CA SER A 105 10.81 24.16 16.38
C SER A 105 10.11 23.83 15.07
N ILE A 106 9.64 22.59 14.97
CA ILE A 106 8.69 22.14 13.95
C ILE A 106 7.36 21.82 14.62
N THR A 107 6.26 22.21 13.98
CA THR A 107 4.90 21.95 14.44
C THR A 107 4.17 21.13 13.39
N VAL A 108 3.58 20.01 13.80
CA VAL A 108 2.82 19.09 12.94
C VAL A 108 1.41 19.01 13.47
N ASN A 109 0.43 19.46 12.69
CA ASN A 109 -1.00 19.48 13.10
C ASN A 109 -1.22 20.11 14.49
N GLY A 110 -0.46 21.15 14.83
CA GLY A 110 -0.52 21.84 16.13
C GLY A 110 0.36 21.22 17.23
N ILE A 111 0.94 20.04 17.04
CA ILE A 111 1.88 19.44 17.99
C ILE A 111 3.27 20.03 17.76
N ASN A 112 3.79 20.75 18.75
CA ASN A 112 5.10 21.40 18.68
C ASN A 112 6.23 20.49 19.17
N PHE A 113 7.27 20.36 18.35
CA PHE A 113 8.51 19.69 18.68
C PHE A 113 9.60 20.75 18.77
N GLN A 114 9.94 21.14 19.99
CA GLN A 114 11.01 22.10 20.28
C GLN A 114 12.33 21.36 20.48
N GLY A 115 13.39 21.84 19.80
CA GLY A 115 14.70 21.19 19.82
C GLY A 115 15.79 22.03 20.49
N SER A 116 15.58 23.32 20.72
CA SER A 116 16.56 24.17 21.40
C SER A 116 15.96 25.00 22.53
N GLU A 117 16.76 25.22 23.57
CA GLU A 117 16.46 26.09 24.72
C GLU A 117 17.38 27.32 24.71
N HIS A 118 17.54 28.01 23.57
CA HIS A 118 18.35 29.24 23.42
C HIS A 118 19.87 29.06 23.55
N THR A 119 20.43 28.01 22.93
CA THR A 119 21.88 27.84 22.79
C THR A 119 22.22 27.64 21.33
N ASN A 120 23.33 28.24 20.87
CA ASN A 120 23.80 28.12 19.49
C ASN A 120 23.91 26.64 19.11
N GLY A 121 22.94 26.16 18.34
CA GLY A 121 22.72 24.74 18.15
C GLY A 121 22.06 24.45 16.81
N VAL A 122 22.40 23.30 16.23
CA VAL A 122 21.76 22.80 15.01
C VAL A 122 20.80 21.70 15.40
N GLN A 123 19.55 21.83 14.97
CA GLN A 123 18.50 20.85 15.16
C GLN A 123 18.19 20.17 13.84
N PHE A 124 17.98 18.86 13.91
CA PHE A 124 17.56 18.04 12.78
C PHE A 124 16.24 17.37 13.12
N TYR A 125 15.26 17.50 12.22
CA TYR A 125 13.98 16.80 12.31
C TYR A 125 13.78 15.95 11.06
N ALA A 126 13.30 14.73 11.28
CA ALA A 126 12.78 13.85 10.23
C ALA A 126 11.39 13.40 10.67
N VAL A 127 10.35 13.97 10.07
CA VAL A 127 8.96 13.74 10.48
C VAL A 127 8.22 13.03 9.34
N PRO A 128 7.63 11.84 9.58
CA PRO A 128 6.73 11.24 8.62
C PRO A 128 5.45 12.08 8.51
N VAL A 129 4.96 12.27 7.29
CA VAL A 129 3.78 13.07 7.01
C VAL A 129 2.89 12.39 5.97
N LYS A 130 1.60 12.73 5.99
CA LYS A 130 0.59 12.24 5.04
C LYS A 130 -0.19 13.39 4.40
N PRO A 131 -0.92 13.12 3.30
CA PRO A 131 -1.81 14.12 2.71
C PRO A 131 -2.75 14.73 3.74
N GLY A 132 -2.83 16.07 3.74
CA GLY A 132 -3.68 16.85 4.64
C GLY A 132 -3.06 17.23 5.98
N ASP A 133 -1.83 16.80 6.30
CA ASP A 133 -1.10 17.34 7.44
C ASP A 133 -0.72 18.81 7.22
N SER A 134 -0.51 19.56 8.30
CA SER A 134 0.03 20.92 8.29
C SER A 134 1.35 20.97 9.03
N ILE A 135 2.37 21.49 8.35
CA ILE A 135 3.72 21.65 8.87
C ILE A 135 4.02 23.13 8.98
N ASN A 136 4.47 23.56 10.16
CA ASN A 136 4.94 24.93 10.40
C ASN A 136 6.30 24.89 11.11
N VAL A 137 7.16 25.83 10.75
CA VAL A 137 8.55 25.84 11.16
C VAL A 137 8.91 27.23 11.70
N VAL A 138 9.52 27.25 12.89
CA VAL A 138 10.01 28.46 13.55
C VAL A 138 11.53 28.42 13.59
N SER A 139 12.18 29.24 12.77
CA SER A 139 13.64 29.39 12.75
C SER A 139 14.09 30.84 12.67
N TYR A 140 15.35 31.07 13.06
CA TYR A 140 15.94 32.40 13.19
C TYR A 140 17.17 32.61 12.28
N ASN A 141 17.49 31.67 11.37
CA ASN A 141 18.60 31.83 10.42
C ASN A 141 18.30 31.28 9.02
N ALA A 142 17.59 32.07 8.23
CA ALA A 142 17.14 31.71 6.88
C ALA A 142 18.26 31.32 5.89
N SER A 143 19.52 31.71 6.14
CA SER A 143 20.61 31.41 5.19
C SER A 143 21.13 29.96 5.29
N LEU A 144 21.10 29.40 6.50
CA LEU A 144 21.61 28.06 6.80
C LEU A 144 20.50 27.02 6.97
N ASP A 145 19.26 27.46 7.21
CA ASP A 145 18.13 26.55 7.36
C ASP A 145 17.80 25.85 6.03
N ARG A 146 17.46 24.56 6.11
CA ARG A 146 17.05 23.76 4.95
C ARG A 146 15.83 22.93 5.30
N PHE A 147 14.84 22.97 4.43
CA PHE A 147 13.58 22.26 4.60
C PHE A 147 13.21 21.53 3.33
N TYR A 148 13.06 20.22 3.45
CA TYR A 148 12.78 19.34 2.33
C TYR A 148 11.58 18.46 2.66
N PHE A 149 10.70 18.28 1.69
CA PHE A 149 9.76 17.18 1.67
C PHE A 149 10.23 16.17 0.63
N VAL A 150 10.31 14.90 1.03
CA VAL A 150 10.68 13.79 0.17
C VAL A 150 9.52 12.80 0.16
N PRO A 151 8.80 12.65 -0.96
CA PRO A 151 7.69 11.72 -1.05
C PRO A 151 8.20 10.27 -1.05
N PHE A 152 7.35 9.35 -0.63
CA PHE A 152 7.56 7.93 -0.90
C PHE A 152 7.48 7.63 -2.41
N ALA A 153 8.18 6.59 -2.86
CA ALA A 153 8.28 6.18 -4.25
C ALA A 153 6.98 5.57 -4.78
N GLY A 154 6.19 4.94 -3.91
CA GLY A 154 4.91 4.32 -4.27
C GLY A 154 3.67 5.19 -4.06
N ASN A 155 3.81 6.52 -4.04
CA ASN A 155 2.67 7.45 -4.06
C ASN A 155 1.90 7.39 -5.38
#